data_AF-A0A2X4V239-F1
#
_entry.id   AF-A0A2X4V239-F1
#
_cell.length_a   1.000
_cell.length_b   1.000
_cell.length_c   1.000
_cell.angle_alpha   90.00
_cell.angle_beta   90.00
_cell.angle_gamma   90.00
#
_symmetry.space_group_name_H-M   'P 1'
#
loop_
_entity.id
_entity.type
_entity.pdbx_description
1 polymer ?
#
loop_
_entity_poly.entity_id
_entity_poly.type
_entity_poly.pdbx_seq_one_letter_code
_entity_poly.pdbx_strand_id
1 'polypeptide(L)'
;MIERTVFMLLAICGCFSFQPFAFADVYQGYIGRYPVVMHFAFRDPETIQGRYFYTRIKQDILLIGHETKGTETSKNDDITLTSKETGDKFWLKRHGDGYQGIFENKAGEPLSVTLTQVQPSTVKNPLPLLDFAKSSDYEKLRFADVALIPGKKETVNGKYFIQWYSDPYTELTMFRVISGYPADVLTTLNRELEIRHYIAIHDVLQCVGNDGLSGAKGWTVSSYFFNEKWVSYGLSLHYKCLFDGAPRGDTLYTNTLGVTLDPKTGEQVPIERIFWVTPEIKQPNSAMQRDDYLKQIYAPTLVEIFQRLYPQHMKVTNDCDYANPEFWIFGNWYLTNKGLYVGAKPVARYSHCKYAPWSIIPFDVLKQYYHDID
;
A
#
# COMPACT_ATOMS: atom_id res chain seq x y z
N MET A 1 -29.41 -55.85 15.03
CA MET A 1 -30.40 -56.10 16.09
C MET A 1 -30.15 -55.04 17.16
N ILE A 2 -31.18 -54.22 17.47
CA ILE A 2 -31.26 -53.19 18.54
C ILE A 2 -30.51 -51.87 18.21
N GLU A 3 -31.21 -50.85 17.66
CA GLU A 3 -31.93 -49.74 18.34
C GLU A 3 -30.97 -48.65 18.90
N ARG A 4 -31.04 -47.36 18.58
CA ARG A 4 -32.19 -46.45 18.65
C ARG A 4 -31.97 -45.16 17.83
N THR A 5 -33.04 -44.74 17.18
CA THR A 5 -33.26 -43.43 16.54
C THR A 5 -33.30 -42.31 17.58
N VAL A 6 -32.58 -41.19 17.34
CA VAL A 6 -32.92 -39.88 17.90
C VAL A 6 -32.92 -38.87 16.75
N PHE A 7 -34.12 -38.43 16.42
CA PHE A 7 -34.38 -37.22 15.65
C PHE A 7 -33.91 -36.02 16.47
N MET A 8 -33.05 -35.17 15.90
CA MET A 8 -32.99 -33.76 16.29
C MET A 8 -32.87 -32.90 15.04
N LEU A 9 -34.03 -32.46 14.57
CA LEU A 9 -34.18 -31.26 13.77
C LEU A 9 -33.62 -30.10 14.59
N LEU A 10 -32.52 -29.50 14.13
CA LEU A 10 -32.18 -28.12 14.44
C LEU A 10 -32.19 -27.35 13.12
N ALA A 11 -33.39 -26.90 12.77
CA ALA A 11 -33.57 -25.77 11.88
C ALA A 11 -32.99 -24.54 12.58
N ILE A 12 -31.72 -24.23 12.32
CA ILE A 12 -31.22 -22.85 12.46
C ILE A 12 -31.63 -22.16 11.17
N CYS A 13 -32.90 -21.73 11.19
CA CYS A 13 -33.47 -20.83 10.22
C CYS A 13 -32.62 -19.57 10.19
N GLY A 14 -32.38 -19.07 8.98
CA GLY A 14 -31.46 -17.99 8.70
C GLY A 14 -31.85 -16.69 9.38
N CYS A 15 -30.82 -16.03 9.90
CA CYS A 15 -30.59 -14.61 9.78
C CYS A 15 -29.08 -14.38 9.95
N PHE A 16 -28.27 -15.01 9.08
CA PHE A 16 -27.12 -14.23 8.61
C PHE A 16 -27.76 -13.16 7.73
N SER A 17 -28.09 -12.04 8.37
CA SER A 17 -28.18 -10.78 7.65
C SER A 17 -26.82 -10.65 6.97
N PHE A 18 -26.75 -11.05 5.70
CA PHE A 18 -25.98 -10.31 4.74
C PHE A 18 -26.45 -8.88 4.94
N GLN A 19 -25.77 -8.10 5.78
CA GLN A 19 -25.87 -6.68 5.67
C GLN A 19 -25.40 -6.42 4.23
N PRO A 20 -26.29 -5.98 3.33
CA PRO A 20 -25.81 -5.52 2.03
C PRO A 20 -24.72 -4.51 2.35
N PHE A 21 -23.54 -4.71 1.76
CA PHE A 21 -22.49 -3.71 1.79
C PHE A 21 -23.16 -2.37 1.56
N ALA A 22 -22.99 -1.45 2.51
CA ALA A 22 -23.42 -0.08 2.33
C ALA A 22 -22.95 0.36 0.94
N PHE A 23 -23.90 0.66 0.04
CA PHE A 23 -23.57 1.20 -1.27
C PHE A 23 -22.87 2.52 -0.99
N ALA A 24 -21.55 2.53 -1.16
CA ALA A 24 -20.80 3.74 -0.98
C ALA A 24 -21.03 4.59 -2.22
N ASP A 25 -21.65 5.76 -2.00
CA ASP A 25 -22.03 6.64 -3.08
C ASP A 25 -20.85 7.54 -3.45
N VAL A 26 -20.60 7.64 -4.75
CA VAL A 26 -19.60 8.55 -5.32
C VAL A 26 -20.35 9.76 -5.90
N TYR A 27 -19.85 10.95 -5.61
CA TYR A 27 -20.39 12.21 -6.11
C TYR A 27 -19.29 13.02 -6.79
N GLN A 28 -19.66 13.78 -7.81
CA GLN A 28 -18.78 14.75 -8.47
C GLN A 28 -19.46 16.11 -8.50
N GLY A 29 -18.67 17.17 -8.47
CA GLY A 29 -19.21 18.52 -8.57
C GLY A 29 -18.20 19.57 -8.15
N TYR A 30 -18.68 20.61 -7.46
CA TYR A 30 -17.88 21.80 -7.16
C TYR A 30 -18.05 22.27 -5.72
N ILE A 31 -16.94 22.74 -5.15
CA ILE A 31 -16.90 23.62 -3.98
C ILE A 31 -16.48 25.00 -4.49
N GLY A 32 -17.41 25.94 -4.55
CA GLY A 32 -17.25 27.20 -5.26
C GLY A 32 -16.89 26.94 -6.73
N ARG A 33 -15.66 27.28 -7.11
CA ARG A 33 -15.11 27.02 -8.47
C ARG A 33 -14.24 25.77 -8.57
N TYR A 34 -14.02 25.07 -7.46
CA TYR A 34 -13.05 23.99 -7.37
C TYR A 34 -13.72 22.64 -7.61
N PRO A 35 -13.41 21.93 -8.71
CA PRO A 35 -13.97 20.62 -8.97
C PRO A 35 -13.49 19.59 -7.93
N VAL A 36 -14.43 18.77 -7.44
CA VAL A 36 -14.19 17.75 -6.42
C VAL A 36 -14.86 16.44 -6.79
N VAL A 37 -14.32 15.36 -6.23
CA VAL A 37 -14.97 14.04 -6.16
C VAL A 37 -15.08 13.67 -4.69
N MET A 38 -16.27 13.24 -4.27
CA MET A 38 -16.56 12.83 -2.90
C MET A 38 -17.04 11.39 -2.87
N HIS A 39 -16.75 10.70 -1.77
CA HIS A 39 -17.22 9.36 -1.49
C HIS A 39 -17.81 9.33 -0.09
N PHE A 40 -19.03 8.83 0.05
CA PHE A 40 -19.71 8.65 1.34
C PHE A 40 -20.02 7.18 1.57
N ALA A 41 -19.65 6.68 2.75
CA ALA A 41 -20.02 5.39 3.27
C ALA A 41 -20.91 5.60 4.50
N PHE A 42 -22.20 5.35 4.31
CA PHE A 42 -23.20 5.37 5.38
C PHE A 42 -23.11 4.04 6.14
N ARG A 43 -22.41 4.03 7.28
CA ARG A 43 -22.33 2.81 8.13
C ARG A 43 -23.64 2.60 8.89
N ASP A 44 -24.17 3.69 9.43
CA ASP A 44 -25.46 3.81 10.12
C ASP A 44 -25.90 5.29 10.07
N PRO A 45 -27.15 5.63 10.46
CA PRO A 45 -27.64 7.01 10.41
C PRO A 45 -26.85 8.00 11.28
N GLU A 46 -26.13 7.51 12.30
CA GLU A 46 -25.38 8.35 13.25
C GLU A 46 -23.93 8.58 12.80
N THR A 47 -23.40 7.77 11.88
CA THR A 47 -22.01 7.86 11.41
C THR A 47 -21.89 7.72 9.90
N ILE A 48 -21.53 8.83 9.26
CA ILE A 48 -21.11 8.91 7.86
C ILE A 48 -19.59 8.99 7.83
N GLN A 49 -18.95 8.01 7.19
CA GLN A 49 -17.54 8.10 6.84
C GLN A 49 -17.40 8.60 5.42
N GLY A 50 -16.61 9.65 5.23
CA GLY A 50 -16.42 10.24 3.92
C GLY A 50 -14.98 10.52 3.61
N ARG A 51 -14.73 10.79 2.35
CA ARG A 51 -13.49 11.40 1.89
C ARG A 51 -13.75 12.15 0.60
N TYR A 52 -12.91 13.13 0.32
CA TYR A 52 -12.97 13.83 -0.95
C TYR A 52 -11.59 14.25 -1.41
N PHE A 53 -11.45 14.53 -2.70
CA PHE A 53 -10.28 15.19 -3.26
C PHE A 53 -10.69 16.29 -4.24
N TYR A 54 -9.87 17.33 -4.31
CA TYR A 54 -9.89 18.29 -5.41
C TYR A 54 -9.24 17.67 -6.64
N THR A 55 -9.87 17.72 -7.82
CA THR A 55 -9.36 17.00 -9.01
C THR A 55 -7.94 17.43 -9.42
N ARG A 56 -7.58 18.69 -9.12
CA ARG A 56 -6.25 19.26 -9.34
C ARG A 56 -5.17 18.68 -8.42
N ILE A 57 -5.51 18.30 -7.19
CA ILE A 57 -4.53 17.89 -6.15
C ILE A 57 -4.57 16.37 -5.94
N LYS A 58 -5.75 15.74 -6.10
CA LYS A 58 -6.01 14.28 -5.99
C LYS A 58 -5.76 13.65 -4.62
N GLN A 59 -5.12 14.36 -3.70
CA GLN A 59 -4.92 13.97 -2.30
C GLN A 59 -6.27 13.91 -1.56
N ASP A 60 -6.48 12.81 -0.84
CA ASP A 60 -7.65 12.64 0.02
C ASP A 60 -7.65 13.62 1.19
N ILE A 61 -8.85 14.07 1.53
CA ILE A 61 -9.20 14.72 2.79
C ILE A 61 -10.29 13.87 3.44
N LEU A 62 -10.05 13.45 4.68
CA LEU A 62 -10.96 12.58 5.43
C LEU A 62 -12.12 13.39 6.02
N LEU A 63 -13.32 12.81 5.97
CA LEU A 63 -14.54 13.39 6.49
C LEU A 63 -15.23 12.43 7.46
N ILE A 64 -15.78 12.99 8.52
CA ILE A 64 -16.71 12.32 9.43
C ILE A 64 -17.95 13.19 9.55
N GLY A 65 -19.12 12.57 9.48
CA GLY A 65 -20.40 13.26 9.60
C GLY A 65 -21.51 12.39 10.15
N HIS A 66 -22.71 12.91 10.07
CA HIS A 66 -23.96 12.29 10.53
C HIS A 66 -25.14 12.86 9.74
N GLU A 67 -26.27 12.16 9.74
CA GLU A 67 -27.52 12.72 9.24
C GLU A 67 -28.09 13.72 10.26
N THR A 68 -28.51 14.88 9.77
CA THR A 68 -29.13 15.92 10.60
C THR A 68 -30.64 15.78 10.50
N LYS A 69 -31.32 15.45 11.62
CA LYS A 69 -32.79 15.36 11.68
C LYS A 69 -33.45 16.73 11.72
N GLY A 70 -33.19 17.61 10.75
CA GLY A 70 -33.92 18.87 10.49
C GLY A 70 -34.02 19.92 11.62
N THR A 71 -33.55 19.65 12.84
CA THR A 71 -33.75 20.51 14.02
C THR A 71 -32.46 20.89 14.76
N GLU A 72 -31.31 20.32 14.38
CA GLU A 72 -30.05 20.49 15.14
C GLU A 72 -29.13 21.59 14.60
N THR A 73 -29.39 22.09 13.39
CA THR A 73 -28.55 23.11 12.75
C THR A 73 -29.39 24.32 12.32
N SER A 74 -28.82 25.51 12.45
CA SER A 74 -29.44 26.74 11.92
C SER A 74 -29.48 26.80 10.39
N LYS A 75 -28.90 25.80 9.70
CA LYS A 75 -28.73 25.75 8.23
C LYS A 75 -29.71 24.81 7.50
N ASN A 76 -30.57 24.06 8.20
CA ASN A 76 -31.60 23.18 7.61
C ASN A 76 -31.06 22.20 6.54
N ASP A 77 -29.97 21.52 6.87
CA ASP A 77 -29.28 20.50 6.08
C ASP A 77 -29.76 19.07 6.41
N ASP A 78 -29.46 18.14 5.50
CA ASP A 78 -29.74 16.71 5.67
C ASP A 78 -28.52 15.94 6.19
N ILE A 79 -27.31 16.40 5.86
CA ILE A 79 -26.05 15.86 6.39
C ILE A 79 -25.06 16.98 6.72
N THR A 80 -24.36 16.83 7.84
CA THR A 80 -23.19 17.63 8.18
C THR A 80 -21.94 16.75 8.13
N LEU A 81 -20.87 17.23 7.48
CA LEU A 81 -19.57 16.55 7.40
C LEU A 81 -18.47 17.50 7.88
N THR A 82 -17.46 16.95 8.56
CA THR A 82 -16.30 17.72 9.00
C THR A 82 -14.98 16.97 8.74
N SER A 83 -13.93 17.72 8.44
CA SER A 83 -12.55 17.23 8.51
C SER A 83 -11.85 17.87 9.70
N LYS A 84 -11.28 17.04 10.57
CA LYS A 84 -10.56 17.53 11.75
C LYS A 84 -9.22 18.15 11.34
N GLU A 85 -8.60 17.62 10.29
CA GLU A 85 -7.26 17.91 9.83
C GLU A 85 -7.21 19.24 9.10
N THR A 86 -8.16 19.47 8.18
CA THR A 86 -8.24 20.73 7.42
C THR A 86 -9.14 21.78 8.09
N GLY A 87 -10.02 21.36 9.00
CA GLY A 87 -11.06 22.20 9.60
C GLY A 87 -12.26 22.44 8.67
N ASP A 88 -12.35 21.69 7.57
CA ASP A 88 -13.44 21.80 6.62
C ASP A 88 -14.77 21.37 7.22
N LYS A 89 -15.84 22.08 6.87
CA LYS A 89 -17.21 21.80 7.29
C LYS A 89 -18.14 21.89 6.10
N PHE A 90 -19.03 20.93 5.98
CA PHE A 90 -20.06 20.88 4.96
C PHE A 90 -21.42 20.79 5.64
N TRP A 91 -22.38 21.56 5.12
CA TRP A 91 -23.81 21.43 5.42
C TRP A 91 -24.50 21.19 4.09
N LEU A 92 -24.98 19.97 3.87
CA LEU A 92 -25.49 19.52 2.57
C LEU A 92 -26.94 19.08 2.69
N LYS A 93 -27.73 19.50 1.71
CA LYS A 93 -29.12 19.13 1.53
C LYS A 93 -29.29 18.37 0.24
N ARG A 94 -30.09 17.31 0.26
CA ARG A 94 -30.39 16.51 -0.91
C ARG A 94 -31.10 17.38 -1.95
N HIS A 95 -30.59 17.33 -3.17
CA HIS A 95 -31.14 18.08 -4.31
C HIS A 95 -31.06 17.20 -5.56
N GLY A 96 -32.21 16.65 -5.97
CA GLY A 96 -32.27 15.65 -7.05
C GLY A 96 -31.55 14.36 -6.66
N ASP A 97 -30.68 13.88 -7.54
CA ASP A 97 -29.81 12.72 -7.32
C ASP A 97 -28.54 13.08 -6.54
N GLY A 98 -28.36 14.33 -6.12
CA GLY A 98 -27.14 14.79 -5.48
C GLY A 98 -27.39 15.65 -4.25
N TYR A 99 -26.45 16.57 -4.00
CA TYR A 99 -26.47 17.46 -2.85
C TYR A 99 -26.13 18.89 -3.25
N GLN A 100 -26.73 19.85 -2.56
CA GLN A 100 -26.35 21.25 -2.60
C GLN A 100 -26.18 21.77 -1.18
N GLY A 101 -25.32 22.78 -1.00
CA GLY A 101 -25.10 23.29 0.35
C GLY A 101 -23.98 24.30 0.45
N ILE A 102 -23.40 24.36 1.64
CA ILE A 102 -22.35 25.30 1.99
C ILE A 102 -21.15 24.53 2.52
N PHE A 103 -19.97 24.95 2.09
CA PHE A 103 -18.68 24.56 2.61
C PHE A 103 -18.05 25.75 3.33
N GLU A 104 -17.42 25.51 4.48
CA GLU A 104 -16.53 26.48 5.12
C GLU A 104 -15.20 25.78 5.43
N ASN A 105 -14.10 26.44 5.09
CA ASN A 105 -12.76 26.01 5.51
C ASN A 105 -12.41 26.62 6.88
N LYS A 106 -11.18 26.38 7.34
CA LYS A 106 -10.64 26.97 8.58
C LYS A 106 -10.65 28.51 8.61
N ALA A 107 -10.63 29.18 7.45
CA ALA A 107 -10.72 30.63 7.36
C ALA A 107 -12.15 31.16 7.53
N GLY A 108 -13.16 30.27 7.45
CA GLY A 108 -14.57 30.60 7.68
C GLY A 108 -15.29 31.25 6.50
N GLU A 109 -14.66 31.31 5.32
CA GLU A 109 -15.33 31.83 4.12
C GLU A 109 -16.29 30.78 3.55
N PRO A 110 -17.60 31.09 3.42
CA PRO A 110 -18.58 30.15 2.91
C PRO A 110 -18.51 30.05 1.38
N LEU A 111 -18.41 28.83 0.86
CA LEU A 111 -18.48 28.52 -0.57
C LEU A 111 -19.71 27.66 -0.86
N SER A 112 -20.35 27.88 -2.00
CA SER A 112 -21.46 27.04 -2.46
C SER A 112 -20.96 25.64 -2.83
N VAL A 113 -21.71 24.61 -2.47
CA VAL A 113 -21.45 23.22 -2.85
C VAL A 113 -22.55 22.75 -3.80
N THR A 114 -22.16 22.06 -4.87
CA THR A 114 -23.09 21.35 -5.76
C THR A 114 -22.45 20.04 -6.15
N LEU A 115 -23.16 18.94 -5.91
CA LEU A 115 -22.72 17.57 -6.13
C LEU A 115 -23.81 16.81 -6.87
N THR A 116 -23.41 15.95 -7.80
CA THR A 116 -24.28 15.03 -8.54
C THR A 116 -23.75 13.62 -8.35
N GLN A 117 -24.64 12.66 -8.11
CA GLN A 117 -24.25 11.27 -7.94
C GLN A 117 -23.66 10.72 -9.23
N VAL A 118 -22.55 10.02 -9.10
CA VAL A 118 -21.94 9.26 -10.19
C VAL A 118 -22.67 7.94 -10.26
N GLN A 119 -23.25 7.65 -11.43
CA GLN A 119 -23.97 6.41 -11.64
C GLN A 119 -23.01 5.22 -11.47
N PRO A 120 -23.32 4.25 -10.60
CA PRO A 120 -22.42 3.15 -10.32
C PRO A 120 -21.99 2.39 -11.58
N SER A 121 -20.70 2.07 -11.65
CA SER A 121 -20.08 1.32 -12.75
C SER A 121 -20.11 2.02 -14.12
N THR A 122 -20.43 3.31 -14.18
CA THR A 122 -20.41 4.08 -15.45
C THR A 122 -19.05 4.71 -15.75
N VAL A 123 -18.16 4.82 -14.76
CA VAL A 123 -16.84 5.39 -14.95
C VAL A 123 -15.93 4.36 -15.63
N LYS A 124 -15.42 4.71 -16.82
CA LYS A 124 -14.45 3.90 -17.56
C LYS A 124 -13.18 3.71 -16.71
N ASN A 125 -12.68 2.48 -16.62
CA ASN A 125 -11.41 2.22 -15.97
C ASN A 125 -10.26 2.87 -16.77
N PRO A 126 -9.56 3.90 -16.23
CA PRO A 126 -8.46 4.54 -16.93
C PRO A 126 -7.20 3.67 -16.97
N LEU A 127 -7.13 2.64 -16.12
CA LEU A 127 -5.97 1.76 -15.95
C LEU A 127 -6.41 0.29 -16.06
N PRO A 128 -6.69 -0.22 -17.29
CA PRO A 128 -7.19 -1.58 -17.49
C PRO A 128 -6.24 -2.68 -17.01
N LEU A 129 -4.95 -2.36 -16.87
CA LEU A 129 -3.92 -3.28 -16.37
C LEU A 129 -4.03 -3.51 -14.87
N LEU A 130 -4.59 -2.55 -14.14
CA LEU A 130 -4.95 -2.72 -12.75
C LEU A 130 -6.30 -3.42 -12.74
N ASP A 131 -6.29 -4.71 -12.39
CA ASP A 131 -7.49 -5.34 -11.86
C ASP A 131 -7.73 -4.78 -10.46
N PHE A 132 -8.12 -3.52 -10.44
CA PHE A 132 -8.94 -3.05 -9.36
C PHE A 132 -10.31 -3.73 -9.50
N ALA A 133 -10.40 -5.05 -9.27
CA ALA A 133 -11.66 -5.79 -9.14
C ALA A 133 -12.57 -5.18 -8.05
N LYS A 134 -12.07 -4.18 -7.32
CA LYS A 134 -12.68 -3.38 -6.26
C LYS A 134 -12.44 -1.87 -6.41
N SER A 135 -12.03 -1.35 -7.58
CA SER A 135 -11.90 0.11 -7.78
C SER A 135 -13.28 0.70 -7.72
N SER A 136 -13.55 1.42 -6.65
CA SER A 136 -14.69 2.31 -6.63
C SER A 136 -14.55 3.31 -7.77
N ASP A 137 -15.68 3.79 -8.28
CA ASP A 137 -15.69 4.84 -9.30
C ASP A 137 -14.95 6.11 -8.81
N TYR A 138 -14.83 6.29 -7.49
CA TYR A 138 -13.98 7.28 -6.85
C TYR A 138 -12.51 7.18 -7.27
N GLU A 139 -11.91 5.98 -7.22
CA GLU A 139 -10.51 5.78 -7.64
C GLU A 139 -10.36 5.94 -9.15
N LYS A 140 -11.32 5.45 -9.94
CA LYS A 140 -11.28 5.62 -11.40
C LYS A 140 -11.31 7.10 -11.78
N LEU A 141 -12.13 7.90 -11.11
CA LEU A 141 -12.17 9.36 -11.33
C LEU A 141 -10.87 10.04 -10.87
N ARG A 142 -10.24 9.55 -9.81
CA ARG A 142 -8.93 10.07 -9.36
C ARG A 142 -7.86 9.87 -10.45
N PHE A 143 -7.85 8.70 -11.07
CA PHE A 143 -6.84 8.29 -12.06
C PHE A 143 -7.19 8.64 -13.52
N ALA A 144 -8.34 9.25 -13.79
CA ALA A 144 -8.86 9.45 -15.15
C ALA A 144 -7.91 10.19 -16.11
N ASP A 145 -7.11 11.11 -15.57
CA ASP A 145 -6.17 11.99 -16.27
C ASP A 145 -4.72 11.86 -15.73
N VAL A 146 -4.42 10.81 -14.96
CA VAL A 146 -3.06 10.57 -14.45
C VAL A 146 -2.18 10.01 -15.57
N ALA A 147 -1.25 10.84 -16.04
CA ALA A 147 -0.24 10.47 -17.02
C ALA A 147 1.16 10.57 -16.41
N LEU A 148 1.92 9.47 -16.48
CA LEU A 148 3.29 9.45 -16.01
C LEU A 148 4.21 10.22 -16.95
N ILE A 149 5.10 11.03 -16.39
CA ILE A 149 6.04 11.86 -17.14
C ILE A 149 7.35 11.09 -17.34
N PRO A 150 7.82 10.91 -18.58
CA PRO A 150 9.11 10.30 -18.83
C PRO A 150 10.26 11.19 -18.34
N GLY A 151 11.18 10.60 -17.59
CA GLY A 151 12.37 11.24 -17.04
C GLY A 151 13.67 10.65 -17.61
N LYS A 152 14.71 10.64 -16.77
CA LYS A 152 16.07 10.23 -17.15
C LYS A 152 16.12 8.78 -17.65
N LYS A 153 17.09 8.51 -18.52
CA LYS A 153 17.47 7.16 -18.95
C LYS A 153 18.83 6.80 -18.37
N GLU A 154 19.02 5.54 -18.01
CA GLU A 154 20.31 5.05 -17.50
C GLU A 154 20.57 3.59 -17.89
N THR A 155 21.84 3.20 -17.86
CA THR A 155 22.28 1.83 -18.13
C THR A 155 22.64 1.15 -16.82
N VAL A 156 22.08 -0.03 -16.59
CA VAL A 156 22.31 -0.88 -15.42
C VAL A 156 23.13 -2.10 -15.84
N ASN A 157 24.22 -2.35 -15.10
CA ASN A 157 25.14 -3.47 -15.33
C ASN A 157 25.66 -3.57 -16.79
N GLY A 158 25.78 -2.44 -17.49
CA GLY A 158 26.28 -2.37 -18.87
C GLY A 158 25.40 -3.02 -19.96
N LYS A 159 24.25 -3.61 -19.58
CA LYS A 159 23.39 -4.40 -20.48
C LYS A 159 21.94 -3.93 -20.51
N TYR A 160 21.40 -3.56 -19.36
CA TYR A 160 19.99 -3.21 -19.23
C TYR A 160 19.82 -1.71 -19.33
N PHE A 161 18.85 -1.24 -20.10
CA PHE A 161 18.56 0.18 -20.21
C PHE A 161 17.22 0.43 -19.59
N ILE A 162 17.15 1.43 -18.71
CA ILE A 162 15.92 1.80 -18.02
C ILE A 162 15.59 3.27 -18.27
N GLN A 163 14.30 3.59 -18.20
CA GLN A 163 13.78 4.94 -18.21
C GLN A 163 12.94 5.17 -16.95
N TRP A 164 13.20 6.27 -16.26
CA TRP A 164 12.44 6.67 -15.09
C TRP A 164 11.16 7.38 -15.52
N TYR A 165 10.08 7.17 -14.76
CA TYR A 165 8.80 7.84 -14.93
C TYR A 165 8.38 8.44 -13.60
N SER A 166 7.87 9.67 -13.61
CA SER A 166 7.38 10.37 -12.43
C SER A 166 5.88 10.65 -12.52
N ASP A 167 5.16 10.49 -11.42
CA ASP A 167 3.79 10.99 -11.29
C ASP A 167 3.77 12.48 -10.91
N PRO A 168 3.04 13.35 -11.62
CA PRO A 168 3.05 14.79 -11.37
C PRO A 168 2.34 15.22 -10.07
N TYR A 169 1.59 14.34 -9.42
CA TYR A 169 0.82 14.68 -8.21
C TYR A 169 1.56 14.27 -6.93
N THR A 170 2.31 13.17 -6.99
CA THR A 170 3.00 12.56 -5.85
C THR A 170 4.53 12.63 -5.96
N GLU A 171 5.05 13.01 -7.13
CA GLU A 171 6.48 13.00 -7.49
C GLU A 171 7.13 11.60 -7.43
N LEU A 172 6.33 10.54 -7.25
CA LEU A 172 6.81 9.17 -7.18
C LEU A 172 7.47 8.76 -8.48
N THR A 173 8.72 8.30 -8.37
CA THR A 173 9.47 7.80 -9.51
C THR A 173 9.59 6.28 -9.50
N MET A 174 9.34 5.65 -10.64
CA MET A 174 9.61 4.23 -10.88
C MET A 174 10.21 4.07 -12.27
N PHE A 175 11.12 3.12 -12.44
CA PHE A 175 11.69 2.82 -13.75
C PHE A 175 10.80 1.89 -14.59
N ARG A 176 11.03 1.89 -15.90
CA ARG A 176 10.65 0.85 -16.86
C ARG A 176 11.91 0.38 -17.57
N VAL A 177 11.98 -0.89 -17.94
CA VAL A 177 13.09 -1.45 -18.71
C VAL A 177 12.80 -1.26 -20.19
N ILE A 178 13.64 -0.52 -20.89
CA ILE A 178 13.43 -0.19 -22.31
C ILE A 178 14.23 -1.10 -23.23
N SER A 179 15.31 -1.72 -22.76
CA SER A 179 16.04 -2.78 -23.49
C SER A 179 16.95 -3.61 -22.57
N GLY A 180 17.47 -4.73 -23.08
CA GLY A 180 18.32 -5.68 -22.35
C GLY A 180 17.67 -7.04 -22.06
N TYR A 181 16.36 -7.15 -22.28
CA TYR A 181 15.60 -8.41 -22.29
C TYR A 181 14.90 -8.63 -23.65
N PRO A 182 14.49 -9.87 -23.96
CA PRO A 182 13.56 -10.15 -25.06
C PRO A 182 12.26 -9.32 -24.99
N ALA A 183 11.63 -9.06 -26.14
CA ALA A 183 10.49 -8.14 -26.23
C ALA A 183 9.24 -8.58 -25.45
N ASP A 184 8.97 -9.87 -25.41
CA ASP A 184 7.91 -10.49 -24.61
C ASP A 184 8.18 -10.31 -23.10
N VAL A 185 9.42 -10.56 -22.67
CA VAL A 185 9.88 -10.35 -21.29
C VAL A 185 9.76 -8.87 -20.88
N LEU A 186 10.16 -7.93 -21.75
CA LEU A 186 9.99 -6.50 -21.48
C LEU A 186 8.53 -6.11 -21.30
N THR A 187 7.63 -6.69 -22.11
CA THR A 187 6.19 -6.44 -22.03
C THR A 187 5.63 -6.90 -20.69
N THR A 188 5.95 -8.12 -20.27
CA THR A 188 5.50 -8.70 -18.99
C THR A 188 6.05 -7.91 -17.80
N LEU A 189 7.36 -7.68 -17.77
CA LEU A 189 8.02 -6.96 -16.67
C LEU A 189 7.50 -5.53 -16.52
N ASN A 190 7.40 -4.78 -17.61
CA ASN A 190 6.96 -3.38 -17.54
C ASN A 190 5.49 -3.25 -17.16
N ARG A 191 4.64 -4.22 -17.53
CA ARG A 191 3.27 -4.28 -17.05
C ARG A 191 3.22 -4.37 -15.53
N GLU A 192 4.02 -5.24 -14.92
CA GLU A 192 4.07 -5.39 -13.46
C GLU A 192 4.65 -4.14 -12.77
N LEU A 193 5.74 -3.58 -13.31
CA LEU A 193 6.33 -2.33 -12.79
C LEU A 193 5.33 -1.17 -12.86
N GLU A 194 4.50 -1.12 -13.90
CA GLU A 194 3.44 -0.14 -14.05
C GLU A 194 2.31 -0.31 -13.05
N ILE A 195 1.83 -1.55 -12.88
CA ILE A 195 0.84 -1.88 -11.85
C ILE A 195 1.32 -1.42 -10.47
N ARG A 196 2.56 -1.77 -10.09
CA ARG A 196 3.14 -1.38 -8.80
C ARG A 196 3.31 0.13 -8.64
N HIS A 197 3.67 0.84 -9.71
CA HIS A 197 3.80 2.29 -9.69
C HIS A 197 2.46 2.96 -9.40
N TYR A 198 1.38 2.54 -10.06
CA TYR A 198 0.05 3.08 -9.81
C TYR A 198 -0.51 2.72 -8.44
N ILE A 199 -0.27 1.51 -7.93
CA ILE A 199 -0.61 1.15 -6.54
C ILE A 199 0.11 2.08 -5.56
N ALA A 200 1.40 2.37 -5.79
CA ALA A 200 2.15 3.29 -4.94
C ALA A 200 1.60 4.73 -4.99
N ILE A 201 1.20 5.22 -6.16
CA ILE A 201 0.54 6.52 -6.31
C ILE A 201 -0.78 6.55 -5.54
N HIS A 202 -1.59 5.51 -5.67
CA HIS A 202 -2.84 5.37 -4.93
C HIS A 202 -2.60 5.43 -3.41
N ASP A 203 -1.60 4.68 -2.91
CA ASP A 203 -1.26 4.64 -1.50
C ASP A 203 -0.79 5.99 -0.94
N VAL A 204 -0.02 6.75 -1.72
CA VAL A 204 0.39 8.11 -1.33
C VAL A 204 -0.80 9.06 -1.31
N LEU A 205 -1.67 9.03 -2.32
CA LEU A 205 -2.82 9.93 -2.42
C LEU A 205 -3.89 9.68 -1.35
N GLN A 206 -3.99 8.45 -0.81
CA GLN A 206 -4.88 8.15 0.32
C GLN A 206 -4.24 8.35 1.70
N CYS A 207 -2.92 8.50 1.76
CA CYS A 207 -2.19 8.72 3.00
C CYS A 207 -2.37 10.18 3.46
N VAL A 208 -3.36 10.45 4.32
CA VAL A 208 -3.63 11.79 4.87
C VAL A 208 -2.80 12.03 6.13
N GLY A 209 -2.13 13.18 6.24
CA GLY A 209 -1.39 13.60 7.42
C GLY A 209 -2.25 14.39 8.41
N ASN A 210 -1.71 14.62 9.62
CA ASN A 210 -2.38 15.40 10.68
C ASN A 210 -2.69 16.86 10.29
N ASP A 211 -2.03 17.38 9.27
CA ASP A 211 -2.18 18.72 8.70
C ASP A 211 -3.16 18.77 7.52
N GLY A 212 -3.77 17.63 7.16
CA GLY A 212 -4.67 17.51 6.01
C GLY A 212 -3.93 17.45 4.66
N LEU A 213 -2.60 17.45 4.67
CA LEU A 213 -1.75 17.27 3.50
C LEU A 213 -1.38 15.79 3.36
N SER A 214 -0.55 15.46 2.36
CA SER A 214 -0.03 14.09 2.25
C SER A 214 0.79 13.72 3.49
N GLY A 215 0.43 12.60 4.11
CA GLY A 215 1.19 11.95 5.16
C GLY A 215 2.41 11.22 4.62
N ALA A 216 2.50 10.96 3.31
CA ALA A 216 3.70 10.41 2.70
C ALA A 216 4.76 11.52 2.61
N LYS A 217 5.93 11.28 3.20
CA LYS A 217 7.04 12.26 3.29
C LYS A 217 8.23 11.91 2.40
N GLY A 218 8.28 10.70 1.85
CA GLY A 218 9.31 10.34 0.89
C GLY A 218 9.23 8.88 0.48
N TRP A 219 9.10 8.63 -0.81
CA TRP A 219 8.96 7.30 -1.40
C TRP A 219 9.89 7.24 -2.61
N THR A 220 10.92 6.40 -2.55
CA THR A 220 11.98 6.37 -3.56
C THR A 220 12.55 4.98 -3.73
N VAL A 221 12.91 4.62 -4.97
CA VAL A 221 13.71 3.44 -5.26
C VAL A 221 15.14 3.71 -4.79
N SER A 222 15.54 3.10 -3.68
CA SER A 222 16.83 3.34 -3.02
C SER A 222 17.97 2.44 -3.50
N SER A 223 17.64 1.31 -4.13
CA SER A 223 18.60 0.37 -4.71
C SER A 223 17.90 -0.48 -5.75
N TYR A 224 18.64 -0.97 -6.73
CA TYR A 224 18.13 -1.89 -7.73
C TYR A 224 19.22 -2.82 -8.29
N PHE A 225 18.80 -3.99 -8.75
CA PHE A 225 19.64 -5.05 -9.30
C PHE A 225 18.93 -5.75 -10.46
N PHE A 226 19.69 -6.02 -11.52
CA PHE A 226 19.18 -6.62 -12.75
C PHE A 226 20.14 -7.70 -13.23
N ASN A 227 19.61 -8.89 -13.48
CA ASN A 227 20.26 -9.93 -14.26
C ASN A 227 19.21 -10.68 -15.09
N GLU A 228 19.58 -11.80 -15.72
CA GLU A 228 18.66 -12.55 -16.59
C GLU A 228 17.51 -13.21 -15.82
N LYS A 229 17.72 -13.52 -14.55
CA LYS A 229 16.75 -14.22 -13.70
C LYS A 229 15.88 -13.27 -12.89
N TRP A 230 16.41 -12.13 -12.46
CA TRP A 230 15.80 -11.28 -11.44
C TRP A 230 15.88 -9.79 -11.78
N VAL A 231 14.78 -9.10 -11.51
CA VAL A 231 14.74 -7.64 -11.37
C VAL A 231 14.33 -7.33 -9.95
N SER A 232 15.24 -6.72 -9.19
CA SER A 232 15.05 -6.46 -7.78
C SER A 232 15.29 -5.01 -7.43
N TYR A 233 14.55 -4.48 -6.47
CA TYR A 233 14.71 -3.12 -6.01
C TYR A 233 14.21 -2.94 -4.57
N GLY A 234 14.86 -2.00 -3.87
CA GLY A 234 14.44 -1.51 -2.57
C GLY A 234 13.65 -0.22 -2.72
N LEU A 235 12.51 -0.12 -2.03
CA LEU A 235 11.72 1.10 -1.88
C LEU A 235 11.91 1.61 -0.45
N SER A 236 12.41 2.83 -0.31
CA SER A 236 12.44 3.54 0.97
C SER A 236 11.19 4.39 1.10
N LEU A 237 10.42 4.16 2.16
CA LEU A 237 9.15 4.83 2.44
C LEU A 237 9.23 5.55 3.78
N HIS A 238 8.83 6.81 3.78
CA HIS A 238 8.67 7.66 4.95
C HIS A 238 7.23 8.15 4.97
N TYR A 239 6.50 7.86 6.03
CA TYR A 239 5.09 8.22 6.10
C TYR A 239 4.59 8.43 7.51
N LYS A 240 3.54 9.24 7.61
CA LYS A 240 2.77 9.54 8.80
C LYS A 240 1.31 9.70 8.37
N CYS A 241 0.72 8.57 7.97
CA CYS A 241 -0.68 8.51 7.56
C CYS A 241 -1.58 8.34 8.78
N LEU A 242 -2.69 9.06 8.79
CA LEU A 242 -3.89 8.72 9.53
C LEU A 242 -4.51 7.48 8.86
N PHE A 243 -4.86 6.49 9.65
CA PHE A 243 -5.68 5.36 9.20
C PHE A 243 -6.98 5.40 10.01
N ASP A 244 -8.12 5.33 9.33
CA ASP A 244 -9.47 5.26 9.95
C ASP A 244 -9.79 6.36 10.96
N GLY A 245 -9.28 7.58 10.76
CA GLY A 245 -9.48 8.70 11.70
C GLY A 245 -8.82 8.52 13.07
N ALA A 246 -8.07 7.43 13.27
CA ALA A 246 -7.30 7.20 14.48
C ALA A 246 -5.92 7.85 14.33
N PRO A 247 -5.54 8.81 15.19
CA PRO A 247 -4.19 9.31 15.23
C PRO A 247 -3.27 8.16 15.66
N ARG A 248 -2.48 7.63 14.72
CA ARG A 248 -1.14 7.22 15.13
C ARG A 248 -0.45 8.52 15.56
N GLY A 249 0.13 8.53 16.75
CA GLY A 249 0.80 9.70 17.30
C GLY A 249 1.82 10.30 16.34
N ASP A 250 2.52 11.37 16.72
CA ASP A 250 3.31 12.17 15.79
C ASP A 250 4.52 11.46 15.10
N THR A 251 4.68 10.16 15.31
CA THR A 251 5.74 9.28 14.81
C THR A 251 5.75 9.15 13.29
N LEU A 252 6.87 9.56 12.69
CA LEU A 252 7.22 9.22 11.32
C LEU A 252 7.64 7.74 11.24
N TYR A 253 7.02 6.98 10.36
CA TYR A 253 7.41 5.62 10.06
C TYR A 253 8.36 5.60 8.87
N THR A 254 9.52 4.98 9.07
CA THR A 254 10.45 4.64 7.99
C THR A 254 10.40 3.15 7.74
N ASN A 255 10.24 2.74 6.49
CA ASN A 255 10.26 1.35 6.06
C ASN A 255 11.12 1.21 4.80
N THR A 256 11.74 0.04 4.64
CA THR A 256 12.31 -0.37 3.36
C THR A 256 11.58 -1.62 2.91
N LEU A 257 10.85 -1.53 1.81
CA LEU A 257 10.21 -2.67 1.17
C LEU A 257 11.12 -3.17 0.06
N GLY A 258 11.30 -4.48 -0.03
CA GLY A 258 12.05 -5.09 -1.11
C GLY A 258 11.10 -5.80 -2.07
N VAL A 259 11.35 -5.62 -3.36
CA VAL A 259 10.62 -6.30 -4.43
C VAL A 259 11.63 -7.02 -5.30
N THR A 260 11.38 -8.28 -5.59
CA THR A 260 12.15 -9.06 -6.56
C THR A 260 11.17 -9.77 -7.48
N LEU A 261 11.33 -9.57 -8.78
CA LEU A 261 10.47 -10.11 -9.82
C LEU A 261 11.25 -11.10 -10.70
N ASP A 262 10.58 -12.17 -11.11
CA ASP A 262 10.99 -12.95 -12.28
C ASP A 262 10.58 -12.14 -13.52
N PRO A 263 11.50 -11.69 -14.37
CA PRO A 263 11.17 -10.83 -15.51
C PRO A 263 10.32 -11.56 -16.56
N LYS A 264 10.40 -12.90 -16.63
CA LYS A 264 9.65 -13.70 -17.62
C LYS A 264 8.18 -13.78 -17.28
N THR A 265 7.86 -13.91 -16.00
CA THR A 265 6.47 -14.07 -15.53
C THR A 265 5.87 -12.79 -14.95
N GLY A 266 6.73 -11.85 -14.52
CA GLY A 266 6.32 -10.66 -13.75
C GLY A 266 5.96 -10.98 -12.30
N GLU A 267 6.07 -12.23 -11.86
CA GLU A 267 5.68 -12.63 -10.52
C GLU A 267 6.71 -12.23 -9.47
N GLN A 268 6.22 -11.87 -8.29
CA GLN A 268 7.09 -11.63 -7.15
C GLN A 268 7.69 -12.93 -6.64
N VAL A 269 9.02 -12.94 -6.56
CA VAL A 269 9.82 -14.09 -6.17
C VAL A 269 9.86 -14.13 -4.65
N PRO A 270 9.60 -15.29 -4.01
CA PRO A 270 9.78 -15.47 -2.57
C PRO A 270 11.28 -15.62 -2.22
N ILE A 271 11.70 -15.24 -1.00
CA ILE A 271 13.12 -15.32 -0.61
C ILE A 271 13.65 -16.75 -0.65
N GLU A 272 12.78 -17.71 -0.41
CA GLU A 272 13.04 -19.14 -0.44
C GLU A 272 13.50 -19.63 -1.83
N ARG A 273 13.32 -18.82 -2.89
CA ARG A 273 13.90 -19.07 -4.21
C ARG A 273 15.28 -18.50 -4.41
N ILE A 274 15.84 -17.76 -3.46
CA ILE A 274 17.17 -17.15 -3.55
C ILE A 274 18.05 -17.59 -2.39
N PHE A 275 17.44 -17.84 -1.24
CA PHE A 275 18.11 -18.26 -0.03
C PHE A 275 17.27 -19.34 0.67
N TRP A 276 17.66 -20.59 0.45
CA TRP A 276 17.02 -21.76 1.03
C TRP A 276 18.07 -22.60 1.76
N VAL A 277 18.05 -22.55 3.09
CA VAL A 277 19.16 -23.06 3.92
C VAL A 277 19.28 -24.59 3.86
N THR A 278 18.15 -25.29 3.68
CA THR A 278 18.10 -26.76 3.74
C THR A 278 17.35 -27.33 2.53
N PRO A 279 17.97 -27.40 1.34
CA PRO A 279 17.33 -27.93 0.11
C PRO A 279 16.79 -29.36 0.24
N GLU A 280 17.30 -30.14 1.17
CA GLU A 280 16.81 -31.49 1.46
C GLU A 280 15.44 -31.50 2.18
N ILE A 281 15.09 -30.42 2.87
CA ILE A 281 13.75 -30.24 3.45
C ILE A 281 12.85 -29.72 2.33
N LYS A 282 11.83 -30.51 1.97
CA LYS A 282 10.79 -30.06 1.03
C LYS A 282 10.19 -28.75 1.54
N GLN A 283 9.90 -27.83 0.61
CA GLN A 283 9.30 -26.56 0.98
C GLN A 283 8.02 -26.77 1.81
N PRO A 284 7.75 -25.90 2.81
CA PRO A 284 6.62 -26.03 3.71
C PRO A 284 5.31 -26.15 2.93
N ASN A 285 4.47 -27.12 3.30
CA ASN A 285 3.17 -27.32 2.65
C ASN A 285 2.02 -26.59 3.38
N SER A 286 2.33 -25.88 4.47
CA SER A 286 1.38 -25.11 5.26
C SER A 286 2.05 -23.88 5.89
N ALA A 287 1.23 -22.89 6.27
CA ALA A 287 1.71 -21.68 6.93
C ALA A 287 2.42 -21.97 8.25
N MET A 288 1.93 -22.96 9.02
CA MET A 288 2.54 -23.36 10.29
C MET A 288 3.94 -23.94 10.10
N GLN A 289 4.11 -24.85 9.14
CA GLN A 289 5.43 -25.39 8.82
C GLN A 289 6.40 -24.32 8.30
N ARG A 290 5.89 -23.30 7.61
CA ARG A 290 6.71 -22.17 7.16
C ARG A 290 7.18 -21.34 8.34
N ASP A 291 6.30 -21.05 9.29
CA ASP A 291 6.65 -20.32 10.51
C ASP A 291 7.71 -21.08 11.34
N ASP A 292 7.54 -22.40 11.49
CA ASP A 292 8.52 -23.26 12.15
C ASP A 292 9.89 -23.23 11.44
N TYR A 293 9.91 -23.36 10.11
CA TYR A 293 11.13 -23.24 9.32
C TYR A 293 11.80 -21.88 9.52
N LEU A 294 11.02 -20.80 9.49
CA LEU A 294 11.55 -19.45 9.63
C LEU A 294 12.21 -19.22 11.00
N LYS A 295 11.58 -19.72 12.07
CA LYS A 295 12.04 -19.60 13.46
C LYS A 295 13.20 -20.51 13.80
N GLN A 296 13.14 -21.77 13.37
CA GLN A 296 14.06 -22.81 13.84
C GLN A 296 15.28 -22.97 12.94
N ILE A 297 15.19 -22.59 11.66
CA ILE A 297 16.25 -22.82 10.67
C ILE A 297 16.72 -21.49 10.06
N TYR A 298 15.83 -20.81 9.33
CA TYR A 298 16.21 -19.63 8.54
C TYR A 298 16.82 -18.51 9.38
N ALA A 299 16.12 -18.05 10.42
CA ALA A 299 16.57 -16.90 11.21
C ALA A 299 17.84 -17.20 12.03
N PRO A 300 17.98 -18.37 12.70
CA PRO A 300 19.23 -18.76 13.33
C PRO A 300 20.40 -18.82 12.34
N THR A 301 20.22 -19.40 11.16
CA THR A 301 21.28 -19.45 10.15
C THR A 301 21.66 -18.06 9.62
N LEU A 302 20.69 -17.15 9.45
CA LEU A 302 20.98 -15.76 9.12
C LEU A 302 21.86 -15.09 10.18
N VAL A 303 21.56 -15.31 11.47
CA VAL A 303 22.38 -14.81 12.58
C VAL A 303 23.80 -15.37 12.49
N GLU A 304 23.99 -16.66 12.24
CA GLU A 304 25.31 -17.27 12.07
C GLU A 304 26.09 -16.70 10.87
N ILE A 305 25.41 -16.44 9.74
CA ILE A 305 26.01 -15.79 8.58
C ILE A 305 26.46 -14.37 8.96
N PHE A 306 25.57 -13.57 9.55
CA PHE A 306 25.89 -12.19 9.91
C PHE A 306 26.91 -12.08 11.04
N GLN A 307 26.98 -13.03 11.98
CA GLN A 307 28.03 -13.07 13.01
C GLN A 307 29.42 -13.27 12.38
N ARG A 308 29.51 -14.08 11.32
CA ARG A 308 30.76 -14.28 10.57
C ARG A 308 31.12 -13.07 9.73
N LEU A 309 30.15 -12.49 9.02
CA LEU A 309 30.39 -11.35 8.11
C LEU A 309 30.57 -10.00 8.83
N TYR A 310 29.80 -9.79 9.89
CA TYR A 310 29.65 -8.51 10.58
C TYR A 310 29.71 -8.65 12.11
N PRO A 311 30.79 -9.23 12.68
CA PRO A 311 30.85 -9.55 14.11
C PRO A 311 30.68 -8.34 15.03
N GLN A 312 31.05 -7.13 14.57
CA GLN A 312 30.88 -5.91 15.36
C GLN A 312 29.42 -5.45 15.46
N HIS A 313 28.62 -5.65 14.40
CA HIS A 313 27.20 -5.29 14.37
C HIS A 313 26.31 -6.33 15.08
N MET A 314 26.82 -7.56 15.24
CA MET A 314 26.13 -8.69 15.85
C MET A 314 26.49 -8.91 17.33
N LYS A 315 27.13 -7.93 17.97
CA LYS A 315 27.34 -7.97 19.42
C LYS A 315 25.99 -7.88 20.12
N VAL A 316 25.78 -8.72 21.13
CA VAL A 316 24.58 -8.66 21.97
C VAL A 316 24.54 -7.31 22.69
N THR A 317 23.42 -6.61 22.57
CA THR A 317 23.19 -5.33 23.27
C THR A 317 21.79 -5.31 23.89
N ASN A 318 21.54 -4.38 24.82
CA ASN A 318 20.20 -4.19 25.40
C ASN A 318 19.26 -3.37 24.48
N ASP A 319 19.77 -2.89 23.34
CA ASP A 319 19.02 -2.07 22.37
C ASP A 319 18.72 -2.90 21.10
N CYS A 320 19.27 -2.53 19.94
CA CYS A 320 19.15 -3.28 18.71
C CYS A 320 19.97 -4.58 18.77
N ASP A 321 19.46 -5.58 19.48
CA ASP A 321 20.08 -6.91 19.55
C ASP A 321 19.89 -7.70 18.24
N TYR A 322 20.70 -7.37 17.25
CA TYR A 322 20.71 -8.05 15.96
C TYR A 322 21.15 -9.53 16.05
N ALA A 323 21.73 -9.95 17.17
CA ALA A 323 22.03 -11.37 17.42
C ALA A 323 20.78 -12.19 17.77
N ASN A 324 19.65 -11.55 18.07
CA ASN A 324 18.39 -12.22 18.31
C ASN A 324 17.75 -12.68 16.99
N PRO A 325 17.54 -14.00 16.76
CA PRO A 325 16.91 -14.52 15.54
C PRO A 325 15.52 -13.93 15.26
N GLU A 326 14.74 -13.57 16.28
CA GLU A 326 13.38 -13.02 16.12
C GLU A 326 13.35 -11.73 15.28
N PHE A 327 14.48 -11.00 15.18
CA PHE A 327 14.57 -9.80 14.36
C PHE A 327 14.57 -10.13 12.86
N TRP A 328 14.77 -11.38 12.44
CA TRP A 328 15.04 -11.72 11.04
C TRP A 328 13.93 -12.54 10.35
N ILE A 329 12.98 -13.11 11.11
CA ILE A 329 11.95 -14.05 10.63
C ILE A 329 11.14 -13.51 9.45
N PHE A 330 10.72 -12.23 9.51
CA PHE A 330 9.84 -11.60 8.52
C PHE A 330 10.46 -10.35 7.88
N GLY A 331 11.79 -10.30 7.82
CA GLY A 331 12.54 -9.19 7.25
C GLY A 331 12.18 -8.90 5.79
N ASN A 332 12.11 -7.63 5.42
CA ASN A 332 12.05 -7.25 4.00
C ASN A 332 13.40 -7.54 3.35
N TRP A 333 13.41 -7.93 2.08
CA TRP A 333 14.64 -8.32 1.41
C TRP A 333 14.60 -7.95 -0.07
N TYR A 334 15.76 -7.69 -0.65
CA TYR A 334 15.92 -7.45 -2.09
C TYR A 334 17.38 -7.71 -2.49
N LEU A 335 17.62 -7.92 -3.77
CA LEU A 335 18.96 -8.06 -4.32
C LEU A 335 19.56 -6.68 -4.60
N THR A 336 20.85 -6.58 -4.35
CA THR A 336 21.69 -5.43 -4.67
C THR A 336 22.86 -5.89 -5.54
N ASN A 337 23.63 -4.96 -6.08
CA ASN A 337 24.89 -5.31 -6.75
C ASN A 337 25.93 -5.96 -5.81
N LYS A 338 25.76 -5.87 -4.48
CA LYS A 338 26.66 -6.49 -3.48
C LYS A 338 26.18 -7.86 -3.01
N GLY A 339 24.91 -8.21 -3.22
CA GLY A 339 24.30 -9.43 -2.70
C GLY A 339 22.88 -9.21 -2.18
N LEU A 340 22.38 -10.15 -1.37
CA LEU A 340 21.03 -10.14 -0.80
C LEU A 340 21.00 -9.24 0.44
N TYR A 341 20.25 -8.15 0.38
CA TYR A 341 19.89 -7.38 1.57
C TYR A 341 18.76 -8.11 2.32
N VAL A 342 18.89 -8.25 3.63
CA VAL A 342 17.82 -8.72 4.53
C VAL A 342 17.65 -7.70 5.64
N GLY A 343 16.50 -7.06 5.74
CA GLY A 343 16.19 -6.06 6.76
C GLY A 343 15.68 -6.69 8.04
N ALA A 344 16.01 -6.09 9.18
CA ALA A 344 15.46 -6.53 10.47
C ALA A 344 13.99 -6.09 10.62
N LYS A 345 13.18 -6.91 11.28
CA LYS A 345 11.79 -6.63 11.65
C LYS A 345 11.55 -6.88 13.14
N PRO A 346 12.11 -6.02 14.01
CA PRO A 346 11.87 -6.12 15.43
C PRO A 346 10.44 -5.71 15.81
N VAL A 347 10.05 -6.04 17.05
CA VAL A 347 8.81 -5.56 17.69
C VAL A 347 8.78 -4.03 17.80
N ALA A 348 7.58 -3.45 17.95
CA ALA A 348 7.33 -2.00 17.85
C ALA A 348 8.27 -1.12 18.70
N ARG A 349 8.63 -1.56 19.92
CA ARG A 349 9.53 -0.82 20.83
C ARG A 349 10.95 -0.61 20.29
N TYR A 350 11.37 -1.40 19.31
CA TYR A 350 12.69 -1.34 18.66
C TYR A 350 12.58 -0.93 17.19
N SER A 351 11.53 -0.18 16.83
CA SER A 351 11.28 0.20 15.43
C SER A 351 12.41 0.98 14.77
N HIS A 352 13.26 1.67 15.55
CA HIS A 352 14.48 2.33 15.06
C HIS A 352 15.54 1.34 14.54
N CYS A 353 15.49 0.08 14.95
CA CYS A 353 16.43 -0.97 14.53
C CYS A 353 16.04 -1.64 13.20
N LYS A 354 14.96 -1.22 12.54
CA LYS A 354 14.49 -1.84 11.29
C LYS A 354 15.46 -1.67 10.12
N TYR A 355 16.20 -0.56 10.09
CA TYR A 355 17.11 -0.25 9.00
C TYR A 355 18.56 -0.58 9.38
N ALA A 356 19.04 -1.70 8.86
CA ALA A 356 20.43 -2.15 9.00
C ALA A 356 21.10 -2.15 7.61
N PRO A 357 21.68 -1.04 7.11
CA PRO A 357 22.23 -1.00 5.74
C PRO A 357 23.39 -1.98 5.50
N TRP A 358 24.00 -2.48 6.58
CA TRP A 358 25.10 -3.44 6.56
C TRP A 358 24.65 -4.89 6.38
N SER A 359 23.36 -5.22 6.54
CA SER A 359 22.85 -6.61 6.53
C SER A 359 22.69 -7.18 5.12
N ILE A 360 23.81 -7.24 4.39
CA ILE A 360 23.92 -7.77 3.05
C ILE A 360 24.64 -9.11 3.11
N ILE A 361 24.12 -10.16 2.48
CA ILE A 361 24.83 -11.42 2.28
C ILE A 361 25.45 -11.39 0.88
N PRO A 362 26.79 -11.36 0.78
CA PRO A 362 27.48 -11.37 -0.51
C PRO A 362 27.14 -12.58 -1.38
N PHE A 363 27.16 -12.41 -2.71
CA PHE A 363 26.78 -13.48 -3.65
C PHE A 363 27.65 -14.75 -3.54
N ASP A 364 28.94 -14.61 -3.28
CA ASP A 364 29.87 -15.72 -3.05
C ASP A 364 29.51 -16.55 -1.81
N VAL A 365 28.96 -15.91 -0.78
CA VAL A 365 28.40 -16.59 0.40
C VAL A 365 27.06 -17.24 0.05
N LEU A 366 26.17 -16.53 -0.65
CA LEU A 366 24.85 -17.06 -1.03
C LEU A 366 24.93 -18.32 -1.91
N LYS A 367 25.97 -18.45 -2.76
CA LYS A 367 26.19 -19.64 -3.60
C LYS A 367 26.30 -20.95 -2.82
N GLN A 368 26.61 -20.88 -1.52
CA GLN A 368 26.62 -22.06 -0.64
C GLN A 368 25.21 -22.57 -0.31
N TYR A 369 24.20 -21.71 -0.43
CA TYR A 369 22.81 -21.97 -0.07
C TYR A 369 21.87 -21.98 -1.28
N TYR A 370 22.33 -21.50 -2.44
CA TYR A 370 21.54 -21.49 -3.65
C TYR A 370 22.41 -21.69 -4.89
N HIS A 371 22.11 -22.76 -5.64
CA HIS A 371 22.91 -23.21 -6.78
C HIS A 371 22.65 -22.44 -8.09
N ASP A 372 21.78 -21.43 -8.07
CA ASP A 372 21.26 -20.77 -9.28
C ASP A 372 21.51 -19.25 -9.33
N ILE A 373 22.55 -18.74 -8.66
CA ILE A 373 22.87 -17.29 -8.62
C ILE A 373 23.56 -16.75 -9.89
N ASP A 374 24.03 -17.63 -10.77
CA ASP A 374 24.66 -17.21 -12.03
C ASP A 374 23.66 -16.78 -13.11
#